data_AF-A0A1J3G0J1-F1
#
_entry.id   AF-A0A1J3G0J1-F1
#
_cell.length_a   1.000
_cell.length_b   1.000
_cell.length_c   1.000
_cell.angle_alpha   90.00
_cell.angle_beta   90.00
_cell.angle_gamma   90.00
#
_symmetry.space_group_name_H-M   'P 1'
#
loop_
_entity.id
_entity.type
_entity.pdbx_description
1 polymer ?
#
loop_
_entity_poly.entity_id
_entity_poly.type
_entity_poly.pdbx_seq_one_letter_code
_entity_poly.pdbx_strand_id
1 'polypeptide(L)'
;NLSWNLHPLDKFLEPEDKYRMVEQVMVDITNQVGIDINMAVSHEWLISPLQFISGLGPRKAASLHKSITRAGSISARKDLINHGLGKNVFVNAAGFLRIRRSGLAASSSQSFDLLDDTRIHPELYGLAHEVARGDSNYVGSSKKETYTSIIRELRCGFQDWRREYKAPSAG
;
A
#
# COMPACT_ATOMS: atom_id res chain seq x y z
N ASN A 1 -2.40 -4.45 -26.59
CA ASN A 1 -3.25 -3.27 -26.86
C ASN A 1 -4.47 -3.32 -25.95
N LEU A 2 -4.77 -2.25 -25.21
CA LEU A 2 -5.93 -2.19 -24.30
C LEU A 2 -7.24 -2.18 -25.10
N SER A 3 -8.04 -3.24 -24.99
CA SER A 3 -9.26 -3.43 -25.80
C SER A 3 -10.56 -2.96 -25.13
N TRP A 4 -10.53 -2.55 -23.86
CA TRP A 4 -11.72 -2.10 -23.13
C TRP A 4 -12.27 -0.80 -23.71
N ASN A 5 -13.58 -0.73 -23.98
CA ASN A 5 -14.25 0.50 -24.41
C ASN A 5 -14.76 1.24 -23.16
N LEU A 6 -14.03 2.27 -22.74
CA LEU A 6 -14.28 2.99 -21.48
C LEU A 6 -15.19 4.20 -21.71
N HIS A 7 -15.10 4.83 -22.87
CA HIS A 7 -15.87 6.02 -23.22
C HIS A 7 -16.18 6.08 -24.74
N PRO A 8 -17.33 6.63 -25.17
CA PRO A 8 -17.67 6.78 -26.59
C PRO A 8 -16.65 7.57 -27.42
N LEU A 9 -15.82 8.39 -26.76
CA LEU A 9 -14.76 9.18 -27.36
C LEU A 9 -13.37 8.52 -27.32
N ASP A 10 -13.25 7.27 -26.82
CA ASP A 10 -11.97 6.53 -26.75
C ASP A 10 -11.25 6.45 -28.09
N LYS A 11 -12.00 6.45 -29.21
CA LYS A 11 -11.47 6.43 -30.58
C LYS A 11 -10.61 7.64 -30.94
N PHE A 12 -10.65 8.71 -30.14
CA PHE A 12 -9.86 9.92 -30.33
C PHE A 12 -8.59 9.96 -29.47
N LEU A 13 -8.33 8.94 -28.66
CA LEU A 13 -7.12 8.83 -27.84
C LEU A 13 -6.07 7.98 -28.55
N GLU A 14 -4.82 8.41 -28.47
CA GLU A 14 -3.70 7.56 -28.84
C GLU A 14 -3.60 6.36 -27.88
N PRO A 15 -3.20 5.16 -28.35
CA PRO A 15 -3.10 3.98 -27.51
C PRO A 15 -2.23 4.18 -26.25
N GLU A 16 -1.17 4.99 -26.39
CA GLU A 16 -0.25 5.33 -25.29
C GLU A 16 -0.92 6.21 -24.22
N ASP A 17 -1.73 7.19 -24.63
CA ASP A 17 -2.45 8.05 -23.69
C ASP A 17 -3.48 7.25 -22.88
N LYS A 18 -4.16 6.31 -23.55
CA LYS A 18 -5.07 5.38 -22.89
C LYS A 18 -4.34 4.48 -21.89
N TYR A 19 -3.16 3.97 -22.25
CA TYR A 19 -2.34 3.17 -21.35
C TYR A 19 -1.91 3.95 -20.12
N ARG A 20 -1.38 5.16 -20.32
CA ARG A 20 -0.94 6.05 -19.23
C ARG A 20 -2.08 6.39 -18.27
N MET A 21 -3.28 6.65 -18.80
CA MET A 21 -4.45 6.89 -17.97
C MET A 21 -4.80 5.67 -17.11
N VAL A 22 -4.83 4.47 -17.70
CA VAL A 22 -5.13 3.24 -16.96
C VAL A 22 -4.06 2.97 -15.89
N GLU A 23 -2.78 3.16 -16.23
CA GLU A 23 -1.67 3.02 -15.29
C GLU A 23 -1.81 3.98 -14.10
N GLN A 24 -2.13 5.25 -14.35
CA GLN A 24 -2.36 6.23 -13.28
C GLN A 24 -3.50 5.79 -12.34
N VAL A 25 -4.62 5.32 -12.89
CA VAL A 25 -5.73 4.80 -12.08
C VAL A 25 -5.30 3.59 -11.25
N MET A 26 -4.52 2.68 -11.84
CA MET A 26 -4.00 1.52 -11.11
C MET A 26 -3.07 1.93 -9.98
N VAL A 27 -2.21 2.93 -10.19
CA VAL A 27 -1.36 3.51 -9.13
C VAL A 27 -2.22 4.12 -8.04
N ASP A 28 -3.14 5.01 -8.36
CA ASP A 28 -3.96 5.72 -7.36
C ASP A 28 -4.75 4.75 -6.49
N ILE A 29 -5.45 3.79 -7.12
CA ILE A 29 -6.27 2.81 -6.40
C ILE A 29 -5.41 1.83 -5.59
N THR A 30 -4.28 1.34 -6.15
CA THR A 30 -3.41 0.39 -5.43
C THR A 30 -2.80 1.04 -4.19
N ASN A 31 -2.34 2.29 -4.28
CA ASN A 31 -1.79 2.99 -3.12
C ASN A 31 -2.89 3.35 -2.11
N GLN A 32 -4.11 3.67 -2.57
CA GLN A 32 -5.24 3.91 -1.67
C GLN A 32 -5.64 2.66 -0.87
N VAL A 33 -5.69 1.48 -1.52
CA VAL A 33 -6.10 0.20 -0.89
C VAL A 33 -4.96 -0.46 -0.10
N GLY A 34 -3.72 -0.23 -0.51
CA GLY A 34 -2.54 -0.88 0.03
C GLY A 34 -2.47 -2.37 -0.27
N ILE A 35 -1.31 -2.98 -0.02
CA ILE A 35 -1.08 -4.41 -0.25
C ILE A 35 -0.60 -5.07 1.04
N ASP A 36 -1.34 -6.08 1.49
CA ASP A 36 -0.88 -7.01 2.52
C ASP A 36 0.17 -7.95 1.91
N ILE A 37 1.44 -7.74 2.27
CA ILE A 37 2.58 -8.44 1.69
C ILE A 37 2.49 -9.96 1.96
N ASN A 38 2.17 -10.35 3.19
CA ASN A 38 2.16 -11.77 3.57
C ASN A 38 0.99 -12.52 2.92
N MET A 39 -0.17 -11.86 2.80
CA MET A 39 -1.29 -12.42 2.05
C MET A 39 -0.98 -12.50 0.55
N ALA A 40 -0.37 -11.46 -0.02
CA ALA A 40 -0.09 -11.40 -1.46
C ALA A 40 0.92 -12.44 -1.92
N VAL A 41 1.94 -12.76 -1.12
CA VAL A 41 2.90 -13.84 -1.41
C VAL A 41 2.25 -15.21 -1.46
N SER A 42 1.14 -15.39 -0.76
CA SER A 42 0.41 -16.67 -0.74
C SER A 42 -0.50 -16.86 -1.96
N HIS A 43 -0.74 -15.80 -2.75
CA HIS A 43 -1.70 -15.79 -3.84
C HIS A 43 -1.22 -14.93 -5.03
N GLU A 44 -0.90 -15.56 -6.16
CA GLU A 44 -0.35 -14.88 -7.36
C GLU A 44 -1.24 -13.73 -7.90
N TRP A 45 -2.56 -13.85 -7.76
CA TRP A 45 -3.48 -12.80 -8.21
C TRP A 45 -3.44 -11.56 -7.28
N LEU A 46 -3.07 -11.71 -6.01
CA LEU A 46 -2.94 -10.60 -5.05
C LEU A 46 -1.61 -9.86 -5.16
N ILE A 47 -0.56 -10.49 -5.69
CA ILE A 47 0.75 -9.83 -5.86
C ILE A 47 0.82 -8.98 -7.13
N SER A 48 -0.02 -9.24 -8.13
CA SER A 48 -0.02 -8.54 -9.42
C SER A 48 -0.10 -7.00 -9.32
N PRO A 49 -0.90 -6.41 -8.40
CA PRO A 49 -0.93 -4.96 -8.21
C PRO A 49 0.35 -4.35 -7.64
N LEU A 50 1.30 -5.15 -7.09
CA LEU A 50 2.51 -4.65 -6.43
C LEU A 50 3.34 -3.71 -7.32
N GLN A 51 3.31 -3.90 -8.64
CA GLN A 51 3.99 -3.02 -9.59
C GLN A 51 3.48 -1.57 -9.59
N PHE A 52 2.26 -1.32 -9.12
CA PHE A 52 1.62 0.00 -9.09
C PHE A 52 1.77 0.73 -7.75
N ILE A 53 2.45 0.13 -6.77
CA ILE A 53 2.81 0.82 -5.52
C ILE A 53 3.85 1.91 -5.82
N SER A 54 3.70 3.07 -5.18
CA SER A 54 4.61 4.21 -5.32
C SER A 54 6.07 3.81 -5.14
N GLY A 55 6.92 4.15 -6.11
CA GLY A 55 8.34 3.81 -6.13
C GLY A 55 8.67 2.44 -6.73
N LEU A 56 7.68 1.57 -6.89
CA LEU A 56 7.79 0.31 -7.63
C LEU A 56 7.44 0.48 -9.11
N GLY A 57 7.66 -0.60 -9.83
CA GLY A 57 7.38 -0.80 -11.24
C GLY A 57 7.59 -2.29 -11.53
N PRO A 58 7.30 -2.77 -12.75
CA PRO A 58 7.27 -4.21 -13.05
C PRO A 58 8.54 -4.95 -12.62
N ARG A 59 9.71 -4.36 -12.90
CA ARG A 59 11.03 -4.93 -12.55
C ARG A 59 11.26 -5.02 -11.04
N LYS A 60 10.98 -3.94 -10.30
CA LYS A 60 11.21 -3.91 -8.85
C LYS A 60 10.20 -4.78 -8.10
N ALA A 61 8.95 -4.78 -8.54
CA ALA A 61 7.91 -5.64 -7.96
C ALA A 61 8.23 -7.12 -8.18
N ALA A 62 8.67 -7.52 -9.37
CA ALA A 62 9.10 -8.90 -9.63
C ALA A 62 10.30 -9.31 -8.77
N SER A 63 11.30 -8.42 -8.64
CA SER A 63 12.46 -8.66 -7.77
C SER A 63 12.05 -8.80 -6.29
N LEU A 64 11.20 -7.89 -5.81
CA LEU A 64 10.70 -7.93 -4.44
C LEU A 64 9.92 -9.23 -4.21
N HIS A 65 8.94 -9.55 -5.07
CA HIS A 65 8.14 -10.77 -5.00
C HIS A 65 9.02 -12.02 -4.89
N LYS A 66 10.01 -12.19 -5.77
CA LYS A 66 10.94 -13.31 -5.71
C LYS A 66 11.68 -13.40 -4.37
N SER A 67 12.10 -12.27 -3.81
CA SER A 67 12.83 -12.20 -2.55
C SER A 67 11.96 -12.56 -1.34
N ILE A 68 10.76 -12.00 -1.26
CA ILE A 68 9.84 -12.24 -0.14
C ILE A 68 9.21 -13.64 -0.19
N THR A 69 8.96 -14.20 -1.39
CA THR A 69 8.50 -15.59 -1.54
C THR A 69 9.54 -16.58 -1.02
N ARG A 70 10.83 -16.29 -1.24
CA ARG A 70 11.91 -17.11 -0.67
C ARG A 70 11.98 -16.99 0.86
N ALA A 71 11.69 -15.81 1.41
CA ALA A 71 11.68 -15.58 2.85
C ALA A 71 10.50 -16.25 3.55
N GLY A 72 9.39 -16.49 2.84
CA GLY A 72 8.18 -17.12 3.34
C GLY A 72 7.25 -16.15 4.07
N SER A 73 7.76 -15.37 5.02
CA SER A 73 6.98 -14.34 5.73
C SER A 73 7.83 -13.14 6.10
N ILE A 74 7.22 -11.96 6.10
CA ILE A 74 7.80 -10.70 6.55
C ILE A 74 7.16 -10.30 7.88
N SER A 75 7.97 -9.86 8.84
CA SER A 75 7.50 -9.61 10.21
C SER A 75 7.44 -8.13 10.55
N ALA A 76 8.31 -7.31 9.97
CA ALA A 76 8.27 -5.87 10.09
C ALA A 76 8.42 -5.19 8.72
N ARG A 77 7.80 -4.02 8.54
CA ARG A 77 7.87 -3.27 7.28
C ARG A 77 9.32 -2.90 6.93
N LYS A 78 10.14 -2.59 7.93
CA LYS A 78 11.57 -2.27 7.76
C LYS A 78 12.39 -3.42 7.16
N ASP A 79 11.94 -4.68 7.33
CA ASP A 79 12.63 -5.84 6.78
C ASP A 79 12.65 -5.82 5.24
N LEU A 80 11.69 -5.14 4.61
CA LEU A 80 11.61 -5.02 3.15
C LEU A 80 12.85 -4.38 2.52
N ILE A 81 13.62 -3.59 3.28
CA ILE A 81 14.91 -3.04 2.84
C ILE A 81 15.89 -4.18 2.54
N ASN A 82 15.88 -5.25 3.34
CA ASN A 82 16.70 -6.45 3.16
C ASN A 82 16.23 -7.32 1.98
N HIS A 83 15.03 -7.05 1.45
CA HIS A 83 14.44 -7.75 0.31
C HIS A 83 14.60 -7.02 -1.02
N GLY A 84 15.54 -6.08 -1.10
CA GLY A 84 15.92 -5.41 -2.35
C GLY A 84 15.19 -4.08 -2.58
N LEU A 85 14.43 -3.57 -1.60
CA LEU A 85 13.96 -2.19 -1.64
C LEU A 85 15.09 -1.24 -1.24
N GLY A 86 15.67 -0.58 -2.24
CA GLY A 86 16.60 0.53 -1.98
C GLY A 86 15.92 1.63 -1.16
N LYS A 87 16.71 2.37 -0.37
CA LYS A 87 16.22 3.37 0.60
C LYS A 87 15.12 4.30 0.06
N ASN A 88 15.33 4.90 -1.12
CA ASN A 88 14.35 5.82 -1.70
C ASN A 88 13.05 5.11 -2.14
N VAL A 89 13.18 3.87 -2.62
CA VAL A 89 12.02 3.06 -2.99
C VAL A 89 11.23 2.67 -1.73
N PHE A 90 11.92 2.32 -0.65
CA PHE A 90 11.29 2.04 0.62
C PHE A 90 10.51 3.24 1.15
N VAL A 91 11.10 4.45 1.16
CA VAL A 91 10.41 5.68 1.59
C VAL A 91 9.15 5.94 0.76
N ASN A 92 9.21 5.71 -0.55
CA ASN A 92 8.04 5.92 -1.42
C ASN A 92 6.95 4.85 -1.21
N ALA A 93 7.33 3.61 -0.91
CA ALA A 93 6.41 2.47 -0.89
C ALA A 93 5.83 2.16 0.50
N ALA A 94 6.58 2.43 1.57
CA ALA A 94 6.31 1.87 2.90
C ALA A 94 4.91 2.20 3.44
N GLY A 95 4.39 3.40 3.20
CA GLY A 95 3.05 3.79 3.66
C GLY A 95 1.89 2.97 3.03
N PHE A 96 2.18 2.23 1.95
CA PHE A 96 1.19 1.48 1.18
C PHE A 96 1.37 -0.04 1.30
N LEU A 97 2.44 -0.49 1.96
CA LEU A 97 2.75 -1.91 2.18
C LEU A 97 2.41 -2.30 3.62
N ARG A 98 1.45 -3.21 3.76
CA ARG A 98 0.92 -3.67 5.04
C ARG A 98 1.60 -4.98 5.43
N ILE A 99 2.02 -5.09 6.69
CA ILE A 99 2.54 -6.35 7.24
C ILE A 99 1.55 -6.86 8.27
N ARG A 100 0.94 -8.00 7.97
CA ARG A 100 -0.10 -8.61 8.80
C ARG A 100 0.25 -10.07 9.08
N ARG A 101 -0.31 -10.61 10.18
CA ARG A 101 -0.26 -12.04 10.47
C ARG A 101 -1.25 -12.79 9.58
N SER A 102 -0.96 -12.87 8.29
CA SER A 102 -1.79 -13.45 7.23
C SER A 102 -0.97 -14.36 6.31
N GLY A 103 -1.64 -15.13 5.45
CA GLY A 103 -0.94 -16.05 4.53
C GLY A 103 -0.03 -17.04 5.28
N LEU A 104 1.20 -17.21 4.79
CA LEU A 104 2.23 -18.03 5.43
C LEU A 104 2.65 -17.52 6.83
N ALA A 105 2.42 -16.24 7.14
CA ALA A 105 2.69 -15.68 8.45
C ALA A 105 1.62 -16.00 9.50
N ALA A 106 0.48 -16.60 9.11
CA ALA A 106 -0.65 -16.87 10.00
C ALA A 106 -0.28 -17.77 11.20
N SER A 107 0.63 -18.73 11.00
CA SER A 107 1.13 -19.63 12.05
C SER A 107 2.37 -19.11 12.79
N SER A 108 2.83 -17.89 12.49
CA SER A 108 4.01 -17.31 13.12
C SER A 108 3.72 -16.89 14.57
N SER A 109 4.62 -17.28 15.49
CA SER A 109 4.63 -16.80 16.87
C SER A 109 5.27 -15.42 17.03
N GLN A 110 5.83 -14.84 15.96
CA GLN A 110 6.47 -13.54 16.02
C GLN A 110 5.45 -12.42 16.31
N SER A 111 5.90 -11.42 17.06
CA SER A 111 5.14 -10.19 17.30
C SER A 111 5.17 -9.31 16.05
N PHE A 112 4.01 -8.74 15.70
CA PHE A 112 3.86 -7.77 14.62
C PHE A 112 3.62 -6.39 15.23
N ASP A 113 4.27 -5.36 14.67
CA ASP A 113 3.97 -3.97 15.04
C ASP A 113 2.60 -3.58 14.46
N LEU A 114 1.69 -3.12 15.31
CA LEU A 114 0.36 -2.71 14.87
C LEU A 114 0.39 -1.53 13.90
N LEU A 115 1.43 -0.68 13.97
CA LEU A 115 1.60 0.43 13.04
C LEU A 115 1.90 -0.03 11.60
N ASP A 116 2.43 -1.25 11.43
CA ASP A 116 2.69 -1.82 10.10
C ASP A 116 1.39 -2.21 9.36
N ASP A 117 0.25 -2.26 10.05
CA ASP A 117 -1.11 -2.38 9.46
C ASP A 117 -1.87 -1.05 9.47
N THR A 118 -1.16 0.08 9.35
CA THR A 118 -1.71 1.44 9.18
C THR A 118 -1.06 2.18 8.03
N ARG A 119 -1.63 3.31 7.59
CA ARG A 119 -1.00 4.23 6.61
C ARG A 119 0.07 5.13 7.22
N ILE A 120 0.33 5.03 8.52
CA ILE A 120 1.38 5.80 9.16
C ILE A 120 2.72 5.32 8.58
N HIS A 121 3.49 6.24 8.02
CA HIS A 121 4.80 5.91 7.46
C HIS A 121 5.80 5.60 8.60
N PRO A 122 6.74 4.65 8.46
CA PRO A 122 7.70 4.29 9.52
C PRO A 122 8.52 5.45 10.10
N GLU A 123 8.74 6.51 9.32
CA GLU A 123 9.42 7.72 9.80
C GLU A 123 8.62 8.47 10.89
N LEU A 124 7.31 8.23 10.97
CA LEU A 124 6.37 8.87 11.88
C LEU A 124 6.00 7.98 13.09
N TYR A 125 6.57 6.77 13.23
CA TYR A 125 6.21 5.86 14.33
C TYR A 125 6.51 6.46 15.70
N GLY A 126 7.63 7.18 15.85
CA GLY A 126 7.96 7.90 17.09
C GLY A 126 6.85 8.88 17.48
N LEU A 127 6.42 9.72 16.53
CA LEU A 127 5.31 10.65 16.73
C LEU A 127 3.99 9.92 17.01
N ALA A 128 3.70 8.82 16.31
CA ALA A 128 2.48 8.04 16.57
C ALA A 128 2.44 7.49 17.99
N HIS A 129 3.56 7.05 18.55
CA HIS A 129 3.64 6.63 19.95
C HIS A 129 3.47 7.79 20.92
N GLU A 130 4.02 8.97 20.64
CA GLU A 130 3.78 10.19 21.45
C GLU A 130 2.30 10.59 21.45
N VAL A 131 1.65 10.58 20.27
CA VAL A 131 0.21 10.82 20.13
C VAL A 131 -0.60 9.80 20.94
N ALA A 132 -0.24 8.52 20.85
CA ALA A 132 -0.92 7.45 21.57
C ALA A 132 -0.79 7.56 23.10
N ARG A 133 0.31 8.13 23.62
CA ARG A 133 0.50 8.39 25.06
C ARG A 133 -0.22 9.64 25.55
N GLY A 134 -0.67 10.51 24.65
CA GLY A 134 -1.26 11.80 25.00
C GLY A 134 -0.23 12.91 25.25
N ASP A 135 1.04 12.67 24.92
CA ASP A 135 2.16 13.58 25.20
C ASP A 135 2.34 14.68 24.14
N SER A 136 1.39 14.84 23.21
CA SER A 136 1.60 15.71 22.06
C SER A 136 1.42 17.20 22.39
N ASN A 137 2.52 17.83 22.80
CA ASN A 137 2.66 19.29 22.90
C ASN A 137 2.83 19.98 21.53
N TYR A 138 2.35 19.38 20.43
CA TYR A 138 2.75 19.78 19.08
C TYR A 138 1.56 20.25 18.23
N VAL A 139 1.41 21.57 18.02
CA VAL A 139 0.81 22.07 16.76
C VAL A 139 1.43 23.43 16.36
N GLY A 140 2.53 23.37 15.60
CA GLY A 140 2.78 24.39 14.59
C GLY A 140 1.82 24.19 13.41
N SER A 141 1.39 25.27 12.75
CA SER A 141 0.39 25.22 11.66
C SER A 141 0.75 24.29 10.51
N SER A 142 2.05 24.04 10.27
CA SER A 142 2.56 23.29 9.11
C SER A 142 2.41 21.76 9.19
N LYS A 143 2.07 21.17 10.34
CA LYS A 143 1.97 19.70 10.50
C LYS A 143 0.60 19.19 10.96
N LYS A 144 -0.42 20.06 10.95
CA LYS A 144 -1.77 19.72 11.43
C LYS A 144 -2.41 18.56 10.67
N GLU A 145 -2.19 18.49 9.35
CA GLU A 145 -2.73 17.43 8.50
C GLU A 145 -2.13 16.06 8.82
N THR A 146 -0.80 15.97 8.92
CA THR A 146 -0.09 14.73 9.30
C THR A 146 -0.55 14.23 10.66
N TYR A 147 -0.68 15.13 11.64
CA TYR A 147 -1.16 14.80 12.98
C TYR A 147 -2.60 14.25 12.95
N THR A 148 -3.48 14.89 12.18
CA THR A 148 -4.87 14.45 12.00
C THR A 148 -4.94 13.06 11.36
N SER A 149 -4.10 12.80 10.35
CA SER A 149 -4.00 11.51 9.69
C SER A 149 -3.50 10.41 10.63
N ILE A 150 -2.48 10.70 11.46
CA ILE A 150 -1.99 9.77 12.49
C ILE A 150 -3.11 9.40 13.47
N ILE A 151 -3.82 10.39 14.02
CA ILE A 151 -4.93 10.14 14.96
C ILE A 151 -6.00 9.26 14.31
N ARG A 152 -6.36 9.54 13.06
CA ARG A 152 -7.35 8.76 12.33
C ARG A 152 -6.93 7.30 12.13
N GLU A 153 -5.69 7.08 11.72
CA GLU A 153 -5.14 5.74 11.53
C GLU A 153 -4.97 4.99 12.86
N LEU A 154 -4.58 5.66 13.95
CA LEU A 154 -4.52 5.04 15.28
C LEU A 154 -5.91 4.62 15.81
N ARG A 155 -6.96 5.36 15.45
CA ARG A 155 -8.35 5.03 15.87
C ARG A 155 -8.98 3.92 15.03
N CYS A 156 -8.70 3.93 13.74
CA CYS A 156 -9.48 3.16 12.77
C CYS A 156 -8.67 2.14 11.98
N GLY A 157 -7.34 2.11 12.13
CA GLY A 157 -6.43 1.32 11.31
C GLY A 157 -6.53 1.66 9.81
N PHE A 158 -6.08 0.71 8.99
CA PHE A 158 -6.09 0.82 7.53
C PHE A 158 -7.52 0.67 6.96
N GLN A 159 -8.33 1.73 7.02
CA GLN A 159 -9.68 1.74 6.44
C GLN A 159 -9.65 1.70 4.91
N ASP A 160 -10.59 1.00 4.28
CA ASP A 160 -10.81 1.07 2.83
C ASP A 160 -11.75 2.25 2.52
N TRP A 161 -11.28 3.18 1.69
CA TRP A 161 -12.00 4.41 1.33
C TRP A 161 -12.79 4.29 0.04
N ARG A 162 -12.75 3.11 -0.61
CA ARG A 162 -13.51 2.88 -1.83
C ARG A 162 -15.00 2.89 -1.53
N ARG A 163 -15.77 3.31 -2.54
CA ARG A 163 -17.23 3.20 -2.49
C ARG A 163 -17.61 1.74 -2.38
N GLU A 164 -18.64 1.44 -1.61
CA GLU A 164 -19.22 0.11 -1.57
C GLU A 164 -19.61 -0.34 -2.99
N TYR A 165 -19.43 -1.63 -3.25
CA TYR A 165 -19.81 -2.23 -4.50
C TYR A 165 -21.30 -2.03 -4.75
N LYS A 166 -21.65 -1.50 -5.92
CA LYS A 166 -23.03 -1.41 -6.40
C LYS A 166 -23.21 -2.39 -7.54
N ALA A 167 -24.08 -3.38 -7.34
CA ALA A 167 -24.46 -4.29 -8.40
C ALA A 167 -25.07 -3.51 -9.58
N PRO A 168 -24.87 -3.96 -10.83
CA PRO A 168 -25.54 -3.36 -11.98
C PRO A 168 -27.05 -3.35 -11.75
N SER A 169 -27.69 -2.20 -11.90
CA SER A 169 -29.14 -2.14 -11.97
C SER A 169 -29.57 -2.94 -13.20
N ALA A 170 -30.52 -3.87 -13.04
CA ALA A 170 -31.18 -4.48 -14.18
C ALA A 170 -31.79 -3.34 -15.02
N GLY A 171 -31.25 -3.16 -16.23
CA GLY A 171 -31.73 -2.17 -17.20
C GLY A 171 -32.99 -2.62 -17.90
#